data_AF-A0A0N8KQG4-F1
#
_entry.id   AF-A0A0N8KQG4-F1
#
_cell.length_a   1.000
_cell.length_b   1.000
_cell.length_c   1.000
_cell.angle_alpha   90.00
_cell.angle_beta   90.00
_cell.angle_gamma   90.00
#
_symmetry.space_group_name_H-M   'P 1'
#
loop_
_entity.id
_entity.type
_entity.pdbx_description
1 polymer ?
#
loop_
_entity_poly.entity_id
_entity_poly.type
_entity_poly.pdbx_seq_one_letter_code
_entity_poly.pdbx_strand_id
1 'polypeptide(L)'
;MQDGSLPGLDLEFLYYETPVGMVKRNKQFGREHIDLLAKEKHSKALVVVEVKKKGEDMYSAVFQGLSYVEWLFKYKERLKPRIVQLSWDVDIDKLKLIVLAPDTEFKTARLDLAVLEQVKKLNCEVMAAYIDRDWIKDENISIKGIKPF
;
A
#
# COMPACT_ATOMS: atom_id res chain seq x y z
N MET A 1 -11.52 7.30 19.89
CA MET A 1 -11.38 6.86 18.49
C MET A 1 -10.09 7.49 17.98
N GLN A 2 -9.05 6.70 17.71
CA GLN A 2 -7.85 7.22 17.04
C GLN A 2 -8.28 7.62 15.63
N ASP A 3 -7.96 8.83 15.19
CA ASP A 3 -8.22 9.28 13.82
C ASP A 3 -7.68 8.22 12.85
N GLY A 4 -8.55 7.62 12.04
CA GLY A 4 -8.25 6.53 11.12
C GLY A 4 -7.39 6.94 9.93
N SER A 5 -6.36 7.75 10.16
CA SER A 5 -5.48 8.35 9.17
C SER A 5 -4.04 8.37 9.66
N LEU A 6 -3.08 8.19 8.75
CA LEU A 6 -1.67 8.35 9.05
C LEU A 6 -1.28 9.83 8.96
N PRO A 7 -0.85 10.50 10.06
CA PRO A 7 -0.47 11.91 10.00
C PRO A 7 0.68 12.13 9.00
N GLY A 8 0.46 13.04 8.04
CA GLY A 8 1.42 13.34 6.97
C GLY A 8 1.17 12.61 5.64
N LEU A 9 0.17 11.73 5.57
CA LEU A 9 -0.39 11.21 4.32
C LEU A 9 -1.91 11.41 4.33
N ASP A 10 -2.49 11.87 3.22
CA ASP A 10 -3.95 12.06 3.09
C ASP A 10 -4.69 10.73 2.89
N LEU A 11 -4.46 9.80 3.82
CA LEU A 11 -5.00 8.43 3.79
C LEU A 11 -6.13 8.28 4.81
N GLU A 12 -7.12 7.50 4.42
CA GLU A 12 -8.17 6.96 5.28
C GLU A 12 -8.01 5.44 5.30
N PHE A 13 -7.71 4.86 6.46
CA PHE A 13 -7.49 3.42 6.58
C PHE A 13 -8.78 2.65 6.37
N LEU A 14 -8.71 1.63 5.51
CA LEU A 14 -9.81 0.70 5.29
C LEU A 14 -9.65 -0.43 6.30
N TYR A 15 -10.27 -0.29 7.48
CA TYR A 15 -10.09 -1.20 8.60
C TYR A 15 -10.67 -2.60 8.31
N TYR A 16 -9.84 -3.60 8.60
CA TYR A 16 -10.02 -5.05 8.48
C TYR A 16 -10.43 -5.59 7.12
N GLU A 17 -9.57 -6.49 6.66
CA GLU A 17 -9.74 -7.31 5.48
C GLU A 17 -9.50 -6.49 4.21
N THR A 18 -8.36 -6.77 3.54
CA THR A 18 -8.43 -6.96 2.09
C THR A 18 -9.74 -7.67 1.75
N PRO A 19 -10.39 -7.50 0.59
CA PRO A 19 -11.72 -8.07 0.32
C PRO A 19 -11.96 -9.60 0.52
N VAL A 20 -11.18 -10.31 1.35
CA VAL A 20 -11.15 -11.73 1.70
C VAL A 20 -10.85 -12.04 3.20
N GLY A 21 -10.65 -11.05 4.07
CA GLY A 21 -10.04 -11.27 5.38
C GLY A 21 -10.87 -11.97 6.49
N MET A 22 -12.00 -12.61 6.21
CA MET A 22 -12.61 -13.62 7.09
C MET A 22 -13.04 -14.86 6.31
N VAL A 23 -12.27 -15.25 5.30
CA VAL A 23 -12.45 -16.56 4.66
C VAL A 23 -11.16 -17.36 4.74
N LYS A 24 -10.89 -17.90 5.94
CA LYS A 24 -10.41 -19.28 6.00
C LYS A 24 -11.37 -20.10 5.12
N ARG A 25 -10.89 -20.55 3.93
CA ARG A 25 -11.57 -21.45 2.95
C ARG A 25 -12.14 -20.82 1.67
N ASN A 26 -11.45 -19.89 1.01
CA ASN A 26 -11.59 -19.79 -0.45
C ASN A 26 -10.22 -19.66 -1.14
N LYS A 27 -9.60 -20.81 -1.41
CA LYS A 27 -8.29 -20.96 -2.07
C LYS A 27 -8.24 -20.35 -3.49
N GLN A 28 -9.38 -19.91 -4.02
CA GLN A 28 -9.49 -19.46 -5.40
C GLN A 28 -9.16 -17.96 -5.57
N PHE A 29 -9.33 -17.15 -4.50
CA PHE A 29 -9.23 -15.68 -4.60
C PHE A 29 -8.52 -14.96 -3.44
N GLY A 30 -8.07 -15.63 -2.37
CA GLY A 30 -7.40 -14.98 -1.23
C GLY A 30 -5.88 -14.89 -1.37
N ARG A 31 -5.28 -13.77 -0.96
CA ARG A 31 -3.86 -13.65 -0.63
C ARG A 31 -3.73 -13.13 0.80
N GLU A 32 -2.92 -13.80 1.62
CA GLU A 32 -2.94 -13.71 3.09
C GLU A 32 -2.18 -12.50 3.70
N HIS A 33 -1.52 -11.63 2.90
CA HIS A 33 -0.46 -10.77 3.45
C HIS A 33 -0.37 -9.32 2.89
N ILE A 34 -1.47 -8.67 2.50
CA ILE A 34 -1.39 -7.21 2.31
C ILE A 34 -1.36 -6.58 3.70
N ASP A 35 -0.27 -5.86 4.02
CA ASP A 35 -0.09 -5.23 5.33
C ASP A 35 -1.24 -4.27 5.64
N LEU A 36 -1.52 -3.33 4.74
CA LEU A 36 -2.55 -2.31 4.92
C LEU A 36 -3.18 -1.88 3.58
N LEU A 37 -4.48 -1.63 3.60
CA LEU A 37 -5.20 -0.94 2.54
C LEU A 37 -5.75 0.39 3.06
N ALA A 38 -5.65 1.41 2.22
CA ALA A 38 -6.16 2.73 2.51
C ALA A 38 -6.82 3.35 1.27
N LYS A 39 -7.62 4.38 1.48
CA LYS A 39 -8.10 5.29 0.44
C LYS A 39 -7.32 6.59 0.53
N GLU A 40 -6.83 7.09 -0.60
CA GLU A 40 -6.37 8.48 -0.67
C GLU A 40 -7.58 9.42 -0.74
N LYS A 41 -7.70 10.34 0.22
CA LYS A 41 -8.89 11.18 0.41
C LYS A 41 -9.24 12.03 -0.82
N HIS A 42 -8.23 12.55 -1.52
CA HIS A 42 -8.42 13.46 -2.65
C HIS A 42 -8.73 12.76 -3.97
N SER A 43 -7.90 11.79 -4.38
CA SER A 43 -8.08 11.10 -5.66
C SER A 43 -9.05 9.92 -5.60
N LYS A 44 -9.40 9.49 -4.39
CA LYS A 44 -10.10 8.23 -4.07
C LYS A 44 -9.33 6.99 -4.50
N ALA A 45 -8.03 7.08 -4.78
CA ALA A 45 -7.23 5.93 -5.17
C ALA A 45 -7.20 4.86 -4.06
N LEU A 46 -7.20 3.59 -4.47
CA LEU A 46 -6.94 2.48 -3.57
C LEU A 46 -5.43 2.33 -3.37
N VAL A 47 -5.01 2.46 -2.11
CA VAL A 47 -3.60 2.51 -1.73
C VAL A 47 -3.23 1.23 -1.00
N VAL A 48 -2.23 0.52 -1.51
CA VAL A 48 -1.52 -0.54 -0.78
C VAL A 48 -0.41 0.13 0.02
N VAL A 49 -0.36 -0.12 1.32
CA VAL A 49 0.73 0.36 2.17
C VAL A 49 1.53 -0.84 2.64
N GLU A 50 2.81 -0.88 2.27
CA GLU A 50 3.78 -1.91 2.68
C GLU A 50 4.67 -1.33 3.77
N VAL A 51 4.76 -1.98 4.94
CA VAL A 51 5.51 -1.44 6.08
C VAL A 51 6.74 -2.31 6.34
N LYS A 52 7.93 -1.73 6.15
CA LYS A 52 9.18 -2.45 6.35
C LYS A 52 9.81 -2.16 7.71
N LYS A 53 10.23 -3.25 8.35
CA LYS A 53 11.14 -3.19 9.50
C LYS A 53 12.56 -2.93 8.97
N LYS A 54 13.41 -2.39 9.85
CA LYS A 54 14.79 -1.97 9.54
C LYS A 54 15.55 -3.05 8.75
N GLY A 55 16.26 -2.64 7.69
CA GLY A 55 17.25 -3.48 6.99
C GLY A 55 16.75 -4.23 5.76
N GLU A 56 15.49 -4.07 5.36
CA GLU A 56 15.03 -4.56 4.04
C GLU A 56 15.40 -3.58 2.92
N ASP A 57 15.83 -4.12 1.79
CA ASP A 57 16.14 -3.33 0.60
C ASP A 57 14.86 -2.80 -0.07
N MET A 58 14.92 -1.57 -0.56
CA MET A 58 13.80 -0.89 -1.23
C MET A 58 13.22 -1.72 -2.37
N TYR A 59 14.09 -2.37 -3.14
CA TYR A 59 13.68 -3.07 -4.34
C TYR A 59 12.76 -4.25 -3.97
N SER A 60 13.16 -5.06 -3.00
CA SER A 60 12.34 -6.14 -2.45
C SER A 60 11.02 -5.63 -1.88
N ALA A 61 11.04 -4.51 -1.17
CA ALA A 61 9.83 -3.90 -0.61
C ALA A 61 8.84 -3.44 -1.69
N VAL A 62 9.34 -2.76 -2.72
CA VAL A 62 8.52 -2.31 -3.85
C VAL A 62 8.02 -3.50 -4.65
N PHE A 63 8.86 -4.50 -4.91
CA PHE A 63 8.48 -5.70 -5.65
C PHE A 63 7.37 -6.48 -4.92
N GLN A 64 7.49 -6.63 -3.60
CA GLN A 64 6.46 -7.25 -2.77
C GLN A 64 5.15 -6.46 -2.83
N GLY A 65 5.20 -5.14 -2.62
CA GLY A 65 4.04 -4.26 -2.73
C GLY A 65 3.37 -4.31 -4.10
N LEU A 66 4.14 -4.30 -5.19
CA LEU A 66 3.64 -4.42 -6.55
C LEU A 66 2.99 -5.77 -6.83
N SER A 67 3.43 -6.84 -6.17
CA SER A 67 2.76 -8.14 -6.27
C SER A 67 1.32 -8.11 -5.73
N TYR A 68 1.02 -7.21 -4.79
CA TYR A 68 -0.33 -6.98 -4.27
C TYR A 68 -1.15 -6.07 -5.19
N VAL A 69 -0.52 -5.02 -5.72
CA VAL A 69 -1.13 -4.15 -6.74
C VAL A 69 -1.50 -4.95 -7.99
N GLU A 70 -0.63 -5.87 -8.44
CA GLU A 70 -0.92 -6.74 -9.58
C GLU A 70 -2.13 -7.63 -9.33
N TRP A 71 -2.28 -8.15 -8.12
CA TRP A 71 -3.46 -8.91 -7.73
C TRP A 71 -4.73 -8.03 -7.78
N LEU A 72 -4.69 -6.83 -7.21
CA LEU A 72 -5.81 -5.87 -7.27
C LEU A 72 -6.17 -5.56 -8.72
N PHE A 73 -5.19 -5.27 -9.56
CA PHE A 73 -5.36 -4.99 -10.98
C PHE A 73 -6.01 -6.16 -11.72
N LYS A 74 -5.52 -7.39 -11.49
CA LYS A 74 -6.03 -8.60 -12.15
C LYS A 74 -7.47 -8.92 -11.76
N TYR A 75 -7.85 -8.66 -10.51
CA TYR A 75 -9.17 -9.05 -9.98
C TYR A 75 -10.14 -7.88 -9.81
N LYS A 76 -9.78 -6.65 -10.23
CA LYS A 76 -10.57 -5.43 -9.98
C LYS A 76 -12.06 -5.54 -10.30
N GLU A 77 -12.42 -6.16 -11.43
CA GLU A 77 -13.83 -6.31 -11.82
C GLU A 77 -14.62 -7.18 -10.83
N ARG A 78 -13.98 -8.17 -10.21
CA ARG A 78 -14.59 -9.02 -9.18
C ARG A 78 -14.63 -8.33 -7.82
N LEU A 79 -13.74 -7.37 -7.58
CA LEU A 79 -13.65 -6.63 -6.32
C LEU A 79 -14.61 -5.45 -6.26
N LYS A 80 -14.96 -4.84 -7.40
CA LYS A 80 -15.90 -3.70 -7.50
C LYS A 80 -17.19 -3.90 -6.68
N PRO A 81 -17.93 -5.03 -6.79
CA PRO A 81 -19.13 -5.22 -5.99
C PRO A 81 -18.86 -5.22 -4.47
N ARG A 82 -17.73 -5.81 -4.05
CA ARG A 82 -17.36 -5.89 -2.63
C ARG A 82 -16.96 -4.51 -2.07
N ILE A 83 -16.24 -3.71 -2.86
CA ILE A 83 -15.90 -2.33 -2.54
C ILE A 83 -17.15 -1.48 -2.29
N VAL A 84 -18.17 -1.64 -3.14
CA VAL A 84 -19.46 -0.95 -2.99
C VAL A 84 -20.19 -1.40 -1.72
N GLN A 85 -20.27 -2.72 -1.48
CA GLN A 85 -20.89 -3.27 -0.27
C GLN A 85 -20.25 -2.75 1.02
N LEU A 86 -18.92 -2.62 1.02
CA LEU A 86 -18.17 -2.12 2.16
C LEU A 86 -18.16 -0.59 2.26
N SER A 87 -18.78 0.12 1.30
CA SER A 87 -18.82 1.59 1.25
C SER A 87 -17.44 2.24 1.34
N TRP A 88 -16.42 1.61 0.75
CA TRP A 88 -15.05 2.11 0.81
C TRP A 88 -14.86 3.43 0.06
N ASP A 89 -15.73 3.76 -0.90
CA ASP A 89 -15.66 4.97 -1.72
C ASP A 89 -14.28 5.12 -2.41
N VAL A 90 -13.73 4.00 -2.90
CA VAL A 90 -12.46 3.95 -3.66
C VAL A 90 -12.70 3.79 -5.14
N ASP A 91 -11.84 4.40 -5.93
CA ASP A 91 -11.68 4.20 -7.37
C ASP A 91 -10.58 3.15 -7.60
N ILE A 92 -10.99 1.89 -7.78
CA ILE A 92 -10.04 0.76 -7.97
C ILE A 92 -9.23 0.85 -9.28
N ASP A 93 -9.64 1.69 -10.23
CA ASP A 93 -8.87 1.92 -11.45
C ASP A 93 -7.68 2.88 -11.22
N LYS A 94 -7.63 3.52 -10.03
CA LYS A 94 -6.49 4.32 -9.53
C LYS A 94 -5.81 3.56 -8.40
N LEU A 95 -4.66 2.95 -8.69
CA LEU A 95 -3.88 2.20 -7.71
C LEU A 95 -2.67 3.01 -7.25
N LYS A 96 -2.36 2.96 -5.96
CA LYS A 96 -1.11 3.47 -5.41
C LYS A 96 -0.45 2.45 -4.52
N LEU A 97 0.88 2.47 -4.47
CA LEU A 97 1.71 1.75 -3.52
C LEU A 97 2.51 2.78 -2.71
N ILE A 98 2.41 2.70 -1.39
CA ILE A 98 3.25 3.46 -0.47
C ILE A 98 4.10 2.48 0.34
N VAL A 99 5.41 2.59 0.23
CA VAL A 99 6.35 1.84 1.06
C VAL A 99 6.78 2.71 2.23
N LEU A 100 6.49 2.26 3.46
CA LEU A 100 6.88 2.91 4.71
C LEU A 100 8.11 2.24 5.29
N ALA A 101 9.19 2.99 5.52
CA ALA A 101 10.42 2.43 6.08
C ALA A 101 11.25 3.44 6.88
N PRO A 102 12.01 2.97 7.91
CA PRO A 102 12.82 3.82 8.78
C PRO A 102 14.17 4.24 8.18
N ASP A 103 14.54 3.75 6.99
CA ASP A 103 15.89 3.96 6.43
C ASP A 103 15.97 5.19 5.51
N THR A 104 17.05 5.95 5.67
CA THR A 104 17.43 7.10 4.86
C THR A 104 17.95 6.74 3.47
N GLU A 105 18.37 5.48 3.25
CA GLU A 105 18.82 5.00 1.93
C GLU A 105 17.70 5.03 0.86
N PHE A 106 16.44 5.16 1.29
CA PHE A 106 15.27 5.36 0.43
C PHE A 106 15.41 6.64 -0.43
N LYS A 107 16.14 7.67 0.04
CA LYS A 107 16.32 8.94 -0.69
C LYS A 107 17.14 8.77 -1.96
N THR A 108 18.11 7.87 -1.92
CA THR A 108 19.03 7.59 -3.04
C THR A 108 18.62 6.36 -3.85
N ALA A 109 17.74 5.52 -3.31
CA ALA A 109 17.19 4.37 -4.02
C ALA A 109 16.58 4.77 -5.37
N ARG A 110 16.89 4.00 -6.40
CA ARG A 110 16.28 4.10 -7.74
C ARG A 110 15.65 2.75 -8.05
N LEU A 111 14.47 2.79 -8.66
CA LEU A 111 13.87 1.59 -9.23
C LEU A 111 14.58 1.27 -10.53
N ASP A 112 14.77 -0.01 -10.81
CA ASP A 112 15.29 -0.43 -12.10
C ASP A 112 14.21 -0.31 -13.19
N LEU A 113 14.63 -0.53 -14.44
CA LEU A 113 13.72 -0.43 -15.58
C LEU A 113 12.58 -1.46 -15.53
N ALA A 114 12.84 -2.67 -15.02
CA ALA A 114 11.85 -3.73 -14.93
C ALA A 114 10.70 -3.36 -13.99
N VAL A 115 11.02 -2.78 -12.83
CA VAL A 115 10.03 -2.28 -11.88
C VAL A 115 9.27 -1.10 -12.47
N LEU A 116 9.94 -0.14 -13.11
CA LEU A 116 9.26 0.99 -13.76
C LEU A 116 8.28 0.55 -14.87
N GLU A 117 8.65 -0.46 -15.66
CA GLU A 117 7.76 -1.06 -16.65
C GLU A 117 6.55 -1.73 -16.00
N GLN A 118 6.75 -2.42 -14.89
CA GLN A 118 5.66 -3.04 -14.13
C GLN A 118 4.72 -1.99 -13.54
N VAL A 119 5.25 -0.91 -12.95
CA VAL A 119 4.49 0.23 -12.41
C VAL A 119 3.59 0.83 -13.49
N LYS A 120 4.17 1.10 -14.67
CA LYS A 120 3.44 1.62 -15.83
C LYS A 120 2.36 0.65 -16.31
N LYS A 121 2.66 -0.64 -16.42
CA LYS A 121 1.71 -1.68 -16.85
C LYS A 121 0.51 -1.78 -15.91
N LEU A 122 0.73 -1.61 -14.61
CA LEU A 122 -0.30 -1.69 -13.59
C LEU A 122 -1.09 -0.37 -13.42
N ASN A 123 -0.70 0.70 -14.12
CA ASN A 123 -1.22 2.05 -13.91
C ASN A 123 -1.20 2.44 -12.41
N CYS A 124 -0.07 2.15 -11.76
CA CYS A 124 0.12 2.37 -10.33
C CYS A 124 1.05 3.56 -10.09
N GLU A 125 0.77 4.37 -9.08
CA GLU A 125 1.73 5.34 -8.54
C GLU A 125 2.51 4.71 -7.39
N VAL A 126 3.84 4.80 -7.39
CA VAL A 126 4.68 4.26 -6.30
C VAL A 126 5.36 5.40 -5.55
N MET A 127 5.26 5.35 -4.23
CA MET A 127 5.88 6.34 -3.34
C MET A 127 6.62 5.63 -2.20
N ALA A 128 7.72 6.22 -1.77
CA ALA A 128 8.36 5.90 -0.51
C ALA A 128 8.09 7.00 0.51
N ALA A 129 7.68 6.62 1.72
CA ALA A 129 7.54 7.52 2.85
C ALA A 129 8.43 7.08 4.01
N TYR A 130 9.20 8.05 4.52
CA TYR A 130 10.22 7.80 5.54
C TYR A 130 9.57 7.93 6.91
N ILE A 131 9.78 6.93 7.78
CA ILE A 131 9.28 6.95 9.16
C ILE A 131 10.43 7.09 10.14
N ASP A 132 10.13 7.50 11.37
CA ASP A 132 11.15 7.61 12.43
C ASP A 132 11.79 6.24 12.71
N ARG A 133 13.11 6.17 12.94
CA ARG A 133 13.80 4.91 13.24
C ARG A 133 13.36 4.28 14.55
N ASP A 134 12.89 5.10 15.48
CA ASP A 134 12.44 4.69 16.80
C ASP A 134 10.96 4.28 16.85
N TRP A 135 10.26 4.23 15.70
CA TRP A 135 8.83 3.86 15.64
C TRP A 135 8.51 2.52 16.33
N ILE A 136 9.47 1.58 16.38
CA ILE A 136 9.30 0.26 17.02
C ILE A 136 9.16 0.38 18.53
N LYS A 137 9.70 1.43 19.16
CA LYS A 137 9.72 1.57 20.62
C LYS A 137 8.34 1.93 21.18
N ASP A 138 7.64 2.82 20.49
CA ASP A 138 6.38 3.40 20.94
C ASP A 138 5.22 3.13 19.96
N GLU A 139 5.45 2.31 18.93
CA GLU A 139 4.54 2.05 17.81
C GLU A 139 3.99 3.32 17.13
N ASN A 140 4.71 4.44 17.29
CA ASN A 140 4.28 5.74 16.82
C ASN A 140 4.97 6.06 15.49
N ILE A 141 4.18 6.06 14.41
CA ILE A 141 4.66 6.37 13.07
C ILE A 141 4.49 7.87 12.81
N SER A 142 5.62 8.54 12.59
CA SER A 142 5.65 9.93 12.08
C SER A 142 6.37 9.97 10.75
N ILE A 143 5.69 10.49 9.72
CA ILE A 143 6.29 10.67 8.38
C ILE A 143 7.30 11.82 8.42
N LYS A 144 8.53 11.55 8.02
CA LYS A 144 9.65 12.51 7.95
C LYS A 144 9.91 13.02 6.53
N GLY A 145 9.31 12.41 5.52
CA GLY A 145 9.42 12.82 4.12
C GLY A 145 8.69 11.87 3.19
N ILE A 146 8.56 12.28 1.92
CA ILE A 146 7.92 11.49 0.87
C ILE A 146 8.75 11.64 -0.41
N LYS A 147 8.88 10.56 -1.18
CA LYS A 147 9.54 10.54 -2.49
C LYS A 147 8.69 9.75 -3.49
N PRO A 148 8.23 10.36 -4.59
CA PRO A 148 7.64 9.62 -5.71
C PRO A 148 8.73 8.91 -6.52
N PHE A 149 8.38 7.79 -7.16
CA PHE A 149 9.24 7.06 -8.10
C PHE A 149 8.77 7.20 -9.55
#